data_AF-A0A2M7PY04-F1
#
_entry.id   AF-A0A2M7PY04-F1
#
_cell.length_a   1.000
_cell.length_b   1.000
_cell.length_c   1.000
_cell.angle_alpha   90.00
_cell.angle_beta   90.00
_cell.angle_gamma   90.00
#
_symmetry.space_group_name_H-M   'P 1'
#
loop_
_entity.id
_entity.type
_entity.pdbx_description
1 polymer ?
#
loop_
_entity_poly.entity_id
_entity_poly.type
_entity_poly.pdbx_seq_one_letter_code
_entity_poly.pdbx_strand_id
1 'polypeptide(L)'
;MRRAIRKAESSGNPAENGQISVSYNGRLEPGETLVWEIEALGGPTDPDDLPSYFSNTTNRPYAYGGVKGVTYRVSDLGVSPNTINAEAVQGTGIFQSPWVGDRTTYTAISFDPDPPAHYPSAYRQSEPFPRTDRNGNPVLDANGQQVIDYANGTRHKNVCRHNPQLGYKVTARLYRPLQFMPVTLPEAIIQMDEVDVLRQEYINHIQSAPESAVVGGRDVDRVVTVPARSALKALSDMPDGDWVDTGTNGYQYSYLLSDGMEQMWTDFQTAWNATSKTITLLNSSSTTTMPTGDDIRVSSSYRNPERQEYYGNATKSLHMMGRALDIAATGVPSLGTSANPTPSFDRGVVFHIVTNAMENNSIAAPYWDMWQLEDIDIATVKNGSGFIDDADGLDNSGSGIADGYERTGHLHLQDDPTKGNHR
;
A
#
# COMPACT_ATOMS: atom_id res chain seq x y z
N MET A 1 8.02 -45.17 2.35
CA MET A 1 7.80 -43.73 2.04
C MET A 1 7.30 -43.04 3.29
N ARG A 2 7.88 -41.88 3.68
CA ARG A 2 7.37 -41.07 4.80
C ARG A 2 6.11 -40.33 4.32
N ARG A 3 4.94 -40.72 4.85
CA ARG A 3 3.66 -40.04 4.63
C ARG A 3 3.69 -38.70 5.36
N ALA A 4 3.53 -37.59 4.66
CA ALA A 4 3.56 -36.25 5.23
C ALA A 4 2.60 -35.33 4.45
N ILE A 5 2.08 -34.32 5.13
CA ILE A 5 1.41 -33.19 4.49
C ILE A 5 2.51 -32.29 3.93
N ARG A 6 2.33 -31.74 2.73
CA ARG A 6 3.14 -30.60 2.27
C ARG A 6 2.22 -29.51 1.75
N LYS A 7 2.63 -28.27 1.95
CA LYS A 7 2.16 -27.17 1.10
C LYS A 7 2.46 -27.61 -0.33
N ALA A 8 1.44 -27.61 -1.19
CA ALA A 8 1.74 -27.60 -2.61
C ALA A 8 2.42 -26.25 -2.82
N GLU A 9 3.76 -26.23 -2.88
CA GLU A 9 4.42 -25.15 -3.58
C GLU A 9 3.85 -25.23 -4.98
N SER A 10 2.91 -24.34 -5.25
CA SER A 10 2.45 -24.10 -6.60
C SER A 10 3.72 -23.80 -7.39
N SER A 11 4.17 -24.74 -8.22
CA SER A 11 5.22 -24.53 -9.23
C SER A 11 4.66 -23.66 -10.36
N GLY A 12 3.98 -22.59 -9.97
CA GLY A 12 3.05 -21.79 -10.76
C GLY A 12 1.99 -21.20 -9.83
N ASN A 13 2.24 -19.98 -9.34
CA ASN A 13 1.29 -19.06 -8.72
C ASN A 13 0.38 -19.61 -7.59
N PRO A 14 0.53 -19.14 -6.32
CA PRO A 14 -0.64 -18.97 -5.47
C PRO A 14 -1.53 -17.98 -6.24
N ALA A 15 -2.53 -18.54 -6.93
CA ALA A 15 -3.27 -17.89 -8.00
C ALA A 15 -3.73 -16.49 -7.62
N GLU A 16 -3.95 -15.65 -8.64
CA GLU A 16 -4.41 -14.25 -8.60
C GLU A 16 -5.57 -13.94 -7.63
N ASN A 17 -6.19 -14.96 -7.00
CA ASN A 17 -7.30 -14.90 -6.06
C ASN A 17 -6.94 -15.14 -4.56
N GLY A 18 -5.70 -15.47 -4.17
CA GLY A 18 -5.31 -15.54 -2.74
C GLY A 18 -5.72 -16.81 -1.95
N GLN A 19 -6.04 -17.91 -2.63
CA GLN A 19 -6.46 -19.18 -2.00
C GLN A 19 -5.27 -20.06 -1.56
N ILE A 20 -5.33 -20.60 -0.34
CA ILE A 20 -4.32 -21.53 0.21
C ILE A 20 -4.69 -22.97 -0.14
N SER A 21 -3.71 -23.79 -0.55
CA SER A 21 -3.91 -25.21 -0.88
C SER A 21 -2.88 -26.13 -0.22
N VAL A 22 -3.36 -27.24 0.34
CA VAL A 22 -2.56 -28.21 1.08
C VAL A 22 -2.88 -29.61 0.59
N SER A 23 -1.86 -30.46 0.47
CA SER A 23 -2.03 -31.83 -0.01
C SER A 23 -1.31 -32.85 0.86
N TYR A 24 -1.92 -34.03 0.95
CA TYR A 24 -1.35 -35.22 1.52
C TYR A 24 -0.51 -35.93 0.45
N ASN A 25 0.81 -35.99 0.66
CA ASN A 25 1.75 -36.63 -0.27
C ASN A 25 1.86 -38.13 -0.05
N GLY A 26 0.71 -38.81 -0.09
CA GLY A 26 0.62 -40.25 -0.05
C GLY A 26 -0.62 -40.74 -0.81
N ARG A 27 -0.57 -42.00 -1.24
CA ARG A 27 -1.77 -42.68 -1.72
C ARG A 27 -2.59 -43.14 -0.53
N LEU A 28 -3.90 -42.91 -0.56
CA LEU A 28 -4.83 -43.55 0.37
C LEU A 28 -5.06 -44.99 -0.11
N GLU A 29 -4.86 -45.95 0.79
CA GLU A 29 -5.23 -47.34 0.56
C GLU A 29 -6.77 -47.50 0.57
N PRO A 30 -7.33 -48.57 -0.03
CA PRO A 30 -8.76 -48.81 -0.01
C PRO A 30 -9.34 -48.76 1.41
N GLY A 31 -10.34 -47.89 1.61
CA GLY A 31 -11.00 -47.69 2.91
C GLY A 31 -10.26 -46.75 3.86
N GLU A 32 -9.09 -46.20 3.49
CA GLU A 32 -8.49 -45.08 4.23
C GLU A 32 -9.24 -43.77 3.93
N THR A 33 -9.44 -42.95 4.95
CA THR A 33 -10.03 -41.61 4.84
C THR A 33 -9.23 -40.59 5.64
N LEU A 34 -9.28 -39.34 5.24
CA LEU A 34 -8.70 -38.20 5.96
C LEU A 34 -9.78 -37.39 6.64
N VAL A 35 -9.43 -36.76 7.76
CA VAL A 35 -10.13 -35.60 8.31
C VAL A 35 -9.15 -34.45 8.29
N TRP A 36 -9.53 -33.33 7.69
CA TRP A 36 -8.72 -32.12 7.63
C TRP A 36 -9.10 -31.17 8.76
N GLU A 37 -8.10 -30.57 9.39
CA GLU A 37 -8.25 -29.58 10.43
C GLU A 37 -7.45 -28.33 10.05
N ILE A 38 -8.08 -27.15 10.11
CA ILE A 38 -7.44 -25.87 9.81
C ILE A 38 -7.66 -24.92 10.99
N GLU A 39 -6.59 -24.33 11.50
CA GLU A 39 -6.64 -23.40 12.62
C GLU A 39 -5.78 -22.18 12.31
N ALA A 40 -6.33 -20.97 12.40
CA ALA A 40 -5.54 -19.75 12.40
C ALA A 40 -4.56 -19.75 13.57
N LEU A 41 -3.33 -19.30 13.33
CA LEU A 41 -2.32 -19.13 14.37
C LEU A 41 -2.71 -17.97 15.28
N GLY A 42 -2.22 -18.02 16.52
CA GLY A 42 -2.31 -16.89 17.43
C GLY A 42 -1.50 -15.70 16.89
N GLY A 43 -2.00 -14.50 17.17
CA GLY A 43 -1.38 -13.26 16.75
C GLY A 43 -0.03 -12.88 17.35
N PRO A 44 0.59 -11.79 16.85
CA PRO A 44 1.59 -11.05 17.61
C PRO A 44 1.13 -10.79 19.04
N THR A 45 2.09 -10.95 19.95
CA THR A 45 1.92 -10.67 21.38
C THR A 45 2.06 -9.19 21.71
N ASP A 46 2.33 -8.36 20.69
CA ASP A 46 2.59 -6.94 20.85
C ASP A 46 1.37 -6.20 21.43
N PRO A 47 1.59 -5.03 22.07
CA PRO A 47 0.52 -4.17 22.51
C PRO A 47 -0.41 -3.84 21.34
N ASP A 48 -1.71 -3.81 21.62
CA ASP A 48 -2.71 -3.32 20.67
C ASP A 48 -2.42 -1.84 20.42
N ASP A 49 -2.62 -1.35 19.20
CA ASP A 49 -2.44 0.08 18.89
C ASP A 49 -3.61 0.94 19.38
N LEU A 50 -4.65 0.30 19.93
CA LEU A 50 -5.66 0.97 20.72
C LEU A 50 -5.24 1.16 22.19
N PRO A 51 -5.73 2.23 22.85
CA PRO A 51 -5.55 2.41 24.28
C PRO A 51 -5.98 1.16 25.06
N SER A 52 -5.26 0.86 26.15
CA SER A 52 -5.46 -0.34 26.98
C SER A 52 -6.91 -0.53 27.47
N TYR A 53 -7.70 0.54 27.53
CA TYR A 53 -9.12 0.51 27.92
C TYR A 53 -10.07 0.01 26.80
N PHE A 54 -9.66 0.08 25.52
CA PHE A 54 -10.40 -0.46 24.35
C PHE A 54 -9.85 -1.82 23.88
N SER A 55 -8.63 -2.17 24.29
CA SER A 55 -8.01 -3.48 24.08
C SER A 55 -8.32 -4.43 25.24
N ASN A 56 -9.36 -5.25 25.09
CA ASN A 56 -9.68 -6.30 26.05
C ASN A 56 -9.57 -7.71 25.44
N THR A 57 -9.55 -8.73 26.30
CA THR A 57 -9.47 -10.15 25.92
C THR A 57 -10.67 -10.64 25.10
N THR A 58 -11.75 -9.87 25.01
CA THR A 58 -12.93 -10.17 24.21
C THR A 58 -12.81 -9.59 22.79
N ASN A 59 -12.03 -8.53 22.59
CA ASN A 59 -11.87 -7.82 21.32
C ASN A 59 -10.58 -8.23 20.57
N ARG A 60 -9.61 -8.82 21.28
CA ARG A 60 -8.35 -9.38 20.73
C ARG A 60 -8.44 -10.74 20.01
N PRO A 61 -9.31 -11.71 20.36
CA PRO A 61 -9.23 -13.08 19.81
C PRO A 61 -9.70 -13.18 18.34
N TYR A 62 -10.38 -12.15 17.82
CA TYR A 62 -10.90 -12.11 16.45
C TYR A 62 -9.92 -11.50 15.44
N ALA A 63 -8.76 -11.04 15.89
CA ALA A 63 -7.79 -10.30 15.07
C ALA A 63 -7.16 -11.14 13.93
N TYR A 64 -7.16 -12.47 14.00
CA TYR A 64 -6.37 -13.32 13.08
C TYR A 64 -7.20 -14.13 12.08
N GLY A 65 -8.46 -13.74 11.91
CA GLY A 65 -9.33 -14.32 10.89
C GLY A 65 -9.68 -15.79 11.09
N GLY A 66 -10.66 -16.24 10.32
CA GLY A 66 -11.01 -17.65 10.17
C GLY A 66 -10.59 -18.18 8.81
N VAL A 67 -11.33 -19.19 8.35
CA VAL A 67 -11.25 -19.72 6.99
C VAL A 67 -12.62 -19.67 6.35
N LYS A 68 -12.67 -19.42 5.05
CA LYS A 68 -13.90 -19.51 4.24
C LYS A 68 -13.63 -20.24 2.94
N GLY A 69 -14.72 -20.59 2.23
CA GLY A 69 -14.62 -21.20 0.91
C GLY A 69 -13.86 -22.52 0.90
N VAL A 70 -13.93 -23.29 1.99
CA VAL A 70 -13.15 -24.52 2.13
C VAL A 70 -13.65 -25.55 1.11
N THR A 71 -12.72 -26.15 0.36
CA THR A 71 -13.02 -27.12 -0.69
C THR A 71 -12.11 -28.33 -0.63
N TYR A 72 -12.67 -29.51 -0.87
CA TYR A 72 -11.93 -30.75 -1.05
C TYR A 72 -11.51 -30.94 -2.51
N ARG A 73 -10.29 -31.47 -2.71
CA ARG A 73 -9.69 -31.71 -4.03
C ARG A 73 -8.99 -33.06 -4.13
N VAL A 74 -9.05 -33.65 -5.33
CA VAL A 74 -8.27 -34.85 -5.67
C VAL A 74 -6.89 -34.39 -6.11
N SER A 75 -5.82 -34.94 -5.53
CA SER A 75 -4.44 -34.50 -5.78
C SER A 75 -3.86 -34.93 -7.15
N ASP A 76 -4.62 -35.62 -7.99
CA ASP A 76 -4.11 -36.12 -9.27
C ASP A 76 -3.95 -34.96 -10.26
N LEU A 77 -2.69 -34.51 -10.37
CA LEU A 77 -2.15 -33.56 -11.34
C LEU A 77 -2.44 -34.03 -12.78
N GLY A 78 -3.64 -33.78 -13.32
CA GLY A 78 -3.94 -34.08 -14.72
C GLY A 78 -5.42 -34.26 -15.09
N VAL A 79 -6.35 -34.30 -14.13
CA VAL A 79 -7.80 -34.32 -14.41
C VAL A 79 -8.42 -33.09 -13.77
N SER A 80 -9.35 -32.43 -14.48
CA SER A 80 -10.06 -31.26 -13.96
C SER A 80 -10.59 -31.56 -12.55
N PRO A 81 -10.18 -30.80 -11.52
CA PRO A 81 -10.43 -31.19 -10.14
C PRO A 81 -11.91 -31.15 -9.85
N ASN A 82 -12.51 -32.31 -9.53
CA ASN A 82 -13.77 -32.34 -8.82
C ASN A 82 -13.55 -31.62 -7.49
N THR A 83 -14.10 -30.42 -7.40
CA THR A 83 -14.01 -29.55 -6.24
C THR A 83 -15.35 -29.64 -5.52
N ILE A 84 -15.33 -30.04 -4.25
CA ILE A 84 -16.55 -30.11 -3.42
C ILE A 84 -16.41 -29.10 -2.29
N ASN A 85 -17.42 -28.25 -2.11
CA ASN A 85 -17.51 -27.38 -0.94
C ASN A 85 -17.54 -28.24 0.32
N ALA A 86 -16.62 -27.97 1.24
CA ALA A 86 -16.54 -28.65 2.51
C ALA A 86 -17.22 -27.80 3.58
N GLU A 87 -18.16 -28.41 4.30
CA GLU A 87 -18.76 -27.78 5.48
C GLU A 87 -18.00 -28.21 6.74
N ALA A 88 -17.94 -27.30 7.71
CA ALA A 88 -17.37 -27.60 9.02
C ALA A 88 -18.32 -28.57 9.75
N VAL A 89 -17.79 -29.70 10.21
CA VAL A 89 -18.46 -30.52 11.23
C VAL A 89 -18.27 -29.90 12.61
N GLN A 90 -17.15 -29.19 12.82
CA GLN A 90 -16.83 -28.50 14.07
C GLN A 90 -15.95 -27.27 13.82
N GLY A 91 -16.15 -26.26 14.66
CA GLY A 91 -15.29 -25.07 14.74
C GLY A 91 -15.40 -24.15 13.53
N THR A 92 -14.63 -23.06 13.58
CA THR A 92 -14.74 -21.94 12.63
C THR A 92 -13.42 -21.64 11.92
N GLY A 93 -12.33 -22.29 12.32
CA GLY A 93 -10.99 -22.07 11.79
C GLY A 93 -10.25 -20.92 12.43
N ILE A 94 -10.83 -20.22 13.41
CA ILE A 94 -10.13 -19.21 14.20
C ILE A 94 -9.21 -19.88 15.25
N PHE A 95 -8.29 -19.11 15.82
CA PHE A 95 -7.42 -19.59 16.89
C PHE A 95 -8.23 -20.21 18.05
N GLN A 96 -7.83 -21.39 18.51
CA GLN A 96 -8.50 -22.22 19.53
C GLN A 96 -9.87 -22.82 19.12
N SER A 97 -10.32 -22.61 17.88
CA SER A 97 -11.56 -23.19 17.33
C SER A 97 -11.29 -23.70 15.91
N PRO A 98 -10.50 -24.78 15.77
CA PRO A 98 -10.10 -25.32 14.47
C PRO A 98 -11.33 -25.70 13.65
N TRP A 99 -11.33 -25.34 12.36
CA TRP A 99 -12.28 -25.86 11.38
C TRP A 99 -11.96 -27.33 11.17
N VAL A 100 -12.95 -28.21 11.34
CA VAL A 100 -12.81 -29.66 11.17
C VAL A 100 -13.80 -30.12 10.10
N GLY A 101 -13.26 -30.70 9.04
CA GLY A 101 -14.05 -31.26 7.95
C GLY A 101 -14.57 -32.67 8.23
N ASP A 102 -15.54 -33.12 7.43
CA ASP A 102 -15.99 -34.52 7.46
C ASP A 102 -14.90 -35.49 6.95
N ARG A 103 -15.06 -36.78 7.24
CA ARG A 103 -14.23 -37.85 6.70
C ARG A 103 -14.33 -37.89 5.19
N THR A 104 -13.18 -37.88 4.55
CA THR A 104 -13.09 -37.70 3.11
C THR A 104 -12.02 -38.57 2.48
N THR A 105 -12.19 -38.97 1.23
CA THR A 105 -11.15 -39.63 0.42
C THR A 105 -10.31 -38.62 -0.37
N TYR A 106 -10.63 -37.33 -0.26
CA TYR A 106 -9.93 -36.27 -0.93
C TYR A 106 -8.59 -35.98 -0.25
N THR A 107 -7.52 -36.02 -1.03
CA THR A 107 -6.13 -35.91 -0.58
C THR A 107 -5.61 -34.48 -0.55
N ALA A 108 -6.43 -33.51 -0.95
CA ALA A 108 -6.09 -32.10 -0.86
C ALA A 108 -7.28 -31.26 -0.37
N ILE A 109 -6.95 -30.12 0.21
CA ILE A 109 -7.89 -29.12 0.70
C ILE A 109 -7.42 -27.74 0.27
N SER A 110 -8.37 -26.87 -0.06
CA SER A 110 -8.12 -25.45 -0.35
C SER A 110 -9.07 -24.57 0.43
N PHE A 111 -8.64 -23.38 0.82
CA PHE A 111 -9.45 -22.42 1.58
C PHE A 111 -8.94 -21.00 1.38
N ASP A 112 -9.82 -20.02 1.57
CA ASP A 112 -9.47 -18.60 1.53
C ASP A 112 -9.30 -18.08 2.97
N PRO A 113 -8.29 -17.25 3.24
CA PRO A 113 -8.21 -16.49 4.49
C PRO A 113 -9.49 -15.66 4.71
N ASP A 114 -9.96 -15.61 5.95
CA ASP A 114 -11.11 -14.79 6.33
C ASP A 114 -10.77 -13.83 7.49
N PRO A 115 -9.91 -12.81 7.26
CA PRO A 115 -9.60 -11.83 8.28
C PRO A 115 -10.85 -11.09 8.77
N PRO A 116 -10.82 -10.55 10.00
CA PRO A 116 -11.86 -9.63 10.44
C PRO A 116 -11.98 -8.46 9.46
N ALA A 117 -13.21 -8.00 9.24
CA ALA A 117 -13.45 -6.82 8.42
C ALA A 117 -12.72 -5.61 9.04
N HIS A 118 -11.89 -4.99 8.22
CA HIS A 118 -11.21 -3.74 8.55
C HIS A 118 -12.14 -2.57 8.18
N TYR A 119 -12.43 -1.71 9.15
CA TYR A 119 -13.21 -0.49 8.93
C TYR A 119 -12.37 0.73 9.31
N PRO A 120 -11.73 1.41 8.34
CA PRO A 120 -10.84 2.55 8.61
C PRO A 120 -11.50 3.62 9.49
N SER A 121 -12.79 3.88 9.24
CA SER A 121 -13.59 4.85 10.01
C SER A 121 -13.86 4.44 11.47
N ALA A 122 -13.80 3.14 11.78
CA ALA A 122 -13.95 2.61 13.14
C ALA A 122 -12.65 2.67 13.95
N TYR A 123 -11.50 2.79 13.27
CA TYR A 123 -10.17 2.90 13.89
C TYR A 123 -9.65 4.32 13.96
N ARG A 124 -10.51 5.34 13.86
CA ARG A 124 -10.13 6.71 14.23
C ARG A 124 -9.32 6.60 15.52
N GLN A 125 -8.03 6.88 15.46
CA GLN A 125 -7.23 7.01 16.66
C GLN A 125 -7.94 8.12 17.44
N SER A 126 -8.62 7.71 18.51
CA SER A 126 -9.29 8.65 19.40
C SER A 126 -8.27 9.55 20.09
N GLU A 127 -6.99 9.19 20.01
CA GLU A 127 -5.89 9.96 20.53
C GLU A 127 -5.32 10.88 19.45
N PRO A 128 -5.48 12.20 19.63
CA PRO A 128 -4.81 13.18 18.81
C PRO A 128 -3.29 12.97 18.89
N PHE A 129 -2.61 12.77 17.76
CA PHE A 129 -1.15 12.81 17.78
C PHE A 129 -0.65 14.21 17.40
N PRO A 130 0.31 14.74 18.15
CA PRO A 130 0.91 16.01 17.79
C PRO A 130 1.71 15.86 16.49
N ARG A 131 1.37 16.67 15.49
CA ARG A 131 2.10 16.68 14.23
C ARG A 131 3.53 17.17 14.49
N THR A 132 4.50 16.47 13.91
CA THR A 132 5.91 16.84 13.98
C THR A 132 6.53 16.99 12.59
N ASP A 133 7.51 17.87 12.46
CA ASP A 133 8.31 18.02 11.25
C ASP A 133 9.29 16.82 11.07
N ARG A 134 10.03 16.79 9.95
CA ARG A 134 11.01 15.72 9.66
C ARG A 134 12.11 15.59 10.72
N ASN A 135 12.33 16.62 11.54
CA ASN A 135 13.32 16.64 12.63
C ASN A 135 12.69 16.28 13.98
N GLY A 136 11.39 16.00 14.03
CA GLY A 136 10.66 15.66 15.24
C GLY A 136 10.14 16.87 16.04
N ASN A 137 10.21 18.09 15.52
CA ASN A 137 9.70 19.28 16.22
C ASN A 137 8.18 19.44 16.03
N PRO A 138 7.44 19.93 17.04
CA PRO A 138 6.02 20.29 16.91
C PRO A 138 5.73 21.19 15.70
N VAL A 139 4.79 20.78 14.86
CA VAL A 139 4.19 21.66 13.86
C VAL A 139 3.14 22.52 14.55
N LEU A 140 3.20 23.84 14.34
CA LEU A 140 2.28 24.81 14.95
C LEU A 140 1.34 25.41 13.90
N ASP A 141 0.10 25.71 14.29
CA ASP A 141 -0.88 26.44 13.50
C ASP A 141 -0.61 27.96 13.49
N ALA A 142 -1.43 28.73 12.78
CA ALA A 142 -1.30 30.19 12.69
C ALA A 142 -1.43 30.92 14.04
N ASN A 143 -1.97 30.25 15.07
CA ASN A 143 -2.11 30.77 16.42
C ASN A 143 -0.98 30.29 17.36
N GLY A 144 0.00 29.56 16.84
CA GLY A 144 1.09 28.97 17.62
C GLY A 144 0.67 27.75 18.44
N GLN A 145 -0.49 27.16 18.18
CA GLN A 145 -0.93 25.92 18.83
C GLN A 145 -0.39 24.72 18.06
N GLN A 146 -0.03 23.65 18.77
CA GLN A 146 0.43 22.43 18.12
C GLN A 146 -0.69 21.83 17.26
N VAL A 147 -0.38 21.59 15.99
CA VAL A 147 -1.30 20.90 15.08
C VAL A 147 -1.46 19.47 15.56
N ILE A 148 -2.71 19.05 15.60
CA ILE A 148 -3.14 17.77 16.12
C ILE A 148 -3.79 17.02 14.97
N ASP A 149 -3.23 15.85 14.65
CA ASP A 149 -3.75 14.98 13.62
C ASP A 149 -4.53 13.82 14.22
N TYR A 150 -5.46 13.32 13.42
CA TYR A 150 -6.23 12.11 13.70
C TYR A 150 -5.99 11.13 12.55
N ALA A 151 -5.29 10.03 12.83
CA ALA A 151 -5.04 8.98 11.84
C ALA A 151 -6.06 7.86 12.01
N ASN A 152 -6.51 7.31 10.89
CA ASN A 152 -7.38 6.15 10.87
C ASN A 152 -6.60 4.84 10.63
N GLY A 153 -5.38 4.96 10.08
CA GLY A 153 -4.49 3.84 9.82
C GLY A 153 -3.21 3.86 10.66
N THR A 154 -2.39 2.82 10.48
CA THR A 154 -1.10 2.63 11.16
C THR A 154 0.09 2.80 10.22
N ARG A 155 1.27 3.10 10.80
CA ARG A 155 2.56 3.07 10.11
C ARG A 155 3.29 1.73 10.27
N HIS A 156 2.69 0.78 10.98
CA HIS A 156 3.32 -0.50 11.33
C HIS A 156 2.80 -1.66 10.46
N LYS A 157 3.55 -2.76 10.45
CA LYS A 157 3.10 -4.04 9.90
C LYS A 157 2.64 -4.98 10.99
N ASN A 158 1.79 -5.95 10.63
CA ASN A 158 1.32 -7.00 11.54
C ASN A 158 0.57 -6.43 12.77
N VAL A 159 -0.29 -5.45 12.55
CA VAL A 159 -1.11 -4.85 13.60
C VAL A 159 -2.45 -5.57 13.69
N CYS A 160 -2.81 -6.04 14.88
CA CYS A 160 -3.90 -6.98 15.14
C CYS A 160 -5.25 -6.63 14.48
N ARG A 161 -5.59 -5.34 14.35
CA ARG A 161 -6.90 -4.88 13.83
C ARG A 161 -6.82 -4.20 12.48
N HIS A 162 -5.61 -3.94 12.02
CA HIS A 162 -5.32 -3.12 10.86
C HIS A 162 -4.83 -4.04 9.73
N ASN A 163 -3.62 -4.57 9.88
CA ASN A 163 -2.95 -5.42 8.89
C ASN A 163 -2.25 -6.64 9.51
N PRO A 164 -2.99 -7.55 10.17
CA PRO A 164 -2.40 -8.71 10.82
C PRO A 164 -1.79 -9.66 9.78
N GLN A 165 -0.58 -10.15 10.04
CA GLN A 165 0.03 -11.21 9.25
C GLN A 165 -0.58 -12.54 9.66
N LEU A 166 -1.47 -13.08 8.81
CA LEU A 166 -2.17 -14.32 9.14
C LEU A 166 -1.27 -15.53 8.90
N GLY A 167 -1.48 -16.55 9.73
CA GLY A 167 -0.92 -17.87 9.50
C GLY A 167 -1.92 -18.94 9.91
N TYR A 168 -1.73 -20.14 9.39
CA TYR A 168 -2.60 -21.28 9.59
C TYR A 168 -1.78 -22.52 9.91
N LYS A 169 -2.26 -23.29 10.88
CA LYS A 169 -1.86 -24.67 11.14
C LYS A 169 -2.86 -25.59 10.47
N VAL A 170 -2.37 -26.42 9.56
CA VAL A 170 -3.18 -27.42 8.85
C VAL A 170 -2.73 -28.81 9.29
N THR A 171 -3.66 -29.57 9.84
CA THR A 171 -3.46 -30.96 10.28
C THR A 171 -4.37 -31.88 9.48
N ALA A 172 -3.95 -33.13 9.30
CA ALA A 172 -4.80 -34.17 8.77
C ALA A 172 -4.70 -35.44 9.63
N ARG A 173 -5.85 -36.06 9.89
CA ARG A 173 -5.95 -37.33 10.62
C ARG A 173 -6.30 -38.44 9.65
N LEU A 174 -5.43 -39.44 9.56
CA LEU A 174 -5.63 -40.61 8.72
C LEU A 174 -6.36 -41.71 9.49
N TYR A 175 -7.55 -42.06 9.03
CA TYR A 175 -8.32 -43.19 9.52
C TYR A 175 -8.07 -44.40 8.63
N ARG A 176 -7.76 -45.53 9.24
CA ARG A 176 -7.54 -46.80 8.54
C ARG A 176 -8.62 -47.81 8.89
N PRO A 177 -8.98 -48.70 7.96
CA PRO A 177 -9.79 -49.86 8.30
C PRO A 177 -9.14 -50.64 9.45
N LEU A 178 -9.96 -51.07 10.42
CA LEU A 178 -9.55 -51.90 11.56
C LEU A 178 -8.63 -51.21 12.60
N GLN A 179 -8.33 -49.91 12.45
CA GLN A 179 -7.65 -49.14 13.48
C GLN A 179 -8.67 -48.28 14.25
N PHE A 180 -8.66 -48.42 15.58
CA PHE A 180 -9.58 -47.67 16.44
C PHE A 180 -9.20 -46.18 16.55
N MET A 181 -7.90 -45.90 16.55
CA MET A 181 -7.37 -44.53 16.67
C MET A 181 -6.81 -44.06 15.32
N PRO A 182 -7.13 -42.82 14.88
CA PRO A 182 -6.52 -42.26 13.70
C PRO A 182 -5.03 -41.95 13.92
N VAL A 183 -4.28 -41.92 12.82
CA VAL A 183 -2.90 -41.44 12.81
C VAL A 183 -2.90 -39.96 12.47
N THR A 184 -2.48 -39.11 13.42
CA THR A 184 -2.23 -37.69 13.16
C THR A 184 -0.99 -37.56 12.27
N LEU A 185 -1.16 -36.91 11.12
CA LEU A 185 -0.06 -36.61 10.21
C LEU A 185 0.69 -35.35 10.69
N PRO A 186 1.97 -35.17 10.30
CA PRO A 186 2.71 -33.95 10.63
C PRO A 186 1.95 -32.71 10.16
N GLU A 187 1.86 -31.72 11.04
CA GLU A 187 1.21 -30.44 10.74
C GLU A 187 2.00 -29.65 9.68
N ALA A 188 1.27 -28.87 8.90
CA ALA A 188 1.82 -27.87 8.00
C ALA A 188 1.50 -26.48 8.55
N ILE A 189 2.55 -25.69 8.78
CA ILE A 189 2.42 -24.28 9.14
C ILE A 189 2.53 -23.43 7.88
N ILE A 190 1.55 -22.57 7.65
CA ILE A 190 1.46 -21.70 6.49
C ILE A 190 1.37 -20.28 7.02
N GLN A 191 2.22 -19.38 6.55
CA GLN A 191 2.17 -17.96 6.89
C GLN A 191 2.04 -17.15 5.60
N MET A 192 1.26 -16.08 5.66
CA MET A 192 1.25 -15.05 4.62
C MET A 192 2.63 -14.39 4.57
N ASP A 193 3.13 -14.15 3.38
CA ASP A 193 4.30 -13.27 3.21
C ASP A 193 3.88 -11.81 3.03
N GLU A 194 4.86 -10.90 2.95
CA GLU A 194 4.60 -9.45 2.86
C GLU A 194 3.73 -9.08 1.64
N VAL A 195 3.84 -9.82 0.54
CA VAL A 195 3.03 -9.62 -0.67
C VAL A 195 1.58 -10.02 -0.43
N ASP A 196 1.35 -11.15 0.25
CA ASP A 196 0.00 -11.57 0.65
C ASP A 196 -0.62 -10.57 1.64
N VAL A 197 0.15 -10.06 2.60
CA VAL A 197 -0.33 -9.07 3.57
C VAL A 197 -0.77 -7.79 2.86
N LEU A 198 0.06 -7.25 1.96
CA LEU A 198 -0.29 -6.08 1.17
C LEU A 198 -1.58 -6.30 0.37
N ARG A 199 -1.71 -7.43 -0.33
CA ARG A 199 -2.93 -7.76 -1.07
C ARG A 199 -4.16 -7.84 -0.16
N GLN A 200 -4.01 -8.38 1.05
CA GLN A 200 -5.09 -8.45 2.01
C GLN A 200 -5.54 -7.06 2.47
N GLU A 201 -4.62 -6.12 2.65
CA GLU A 201 -4.98 -4.72 2.94
C GLU A 201 -5.85 -4.13 1.82
N TYR A 202 -5.60 -4.43 0.54
CA TYR A 202 -6.47 -3.98 -0.56
C TYR A 202 -7.85 -4.63 -0.52
N ILE A 203 -7.94 -5.94 -0.24
CA ILE A 203 -9.21 -6.65 -0.11
C ILE A 203 -10.06 -5.99 0.98
N ASN A 204 -9.44 -5.78 2.14
CA ASN A 204 -10.01 -5.12 3.30
C ASN A 204 -10.48 -3.71 2.97
N HIS A 205 -9.60 -2.94 2.32
CA HIS A 205 -9.87 -1.57 1.89
C HIS A 205 -11.12 -1.49 1.00
N ILE A 206 -11.18 -2.31 -0.05
CA ILE A 206 -12.31 -2.32 -1.02
C ILE A 206 -13.62 -2.72 -0.34
N GLN A 207 -13.61 -3.66 0.59
CA GLN A 207 -14.80 -4.06 1.34
C GLN A 207 -15.32 -2.94 2.26
N SER A 208 -14.41 -2.10 2.76
CA SER A 208 -14.72 -1.02 3.70
C SER A 208 -15.09 0.30 3.02
N ALA A 209 -14.66 0.50 1.78
CA ALA A 209 -14.90 1.69 0.97
C ALA A 209 -16.19 1.51 0.16
N PRO A 210 -17.30 2.21 0.46
CA PRO A 210 -18.50 2.11 -0.36
C PRO A 210 -18.19 2.55 -1.79
N GLU A 211 -18.64 1.77 -2.79
CA GLU A 211 -18.46 1.96 -4.25
C GLU A 211 -18.86 3.34 -4.80
N SER A 212 -19.42 4.25 -3.99
CA SER A 212 -20.02 5.50 -4.44
C SER A 212 -19.25 6.76 -4.01
N ALA A 213 -17.93 6.71 -3.87
CA ALA A 213 -17.14 7.87 -3.50
C ALA A 213 -16.55 8.56 -4.74
N VAL A 214 -17.41 9.27 -5.49
CA VAL A 214 -16.99 10.19 -6.58
C VAL A 214 -15.80 11.04 -6.10
N VAL A 215 -14.68 10.95 -6.80
CA VAL A 215 -13.47 11.71 -6.50
C VAL A 215 -13.68 13.16 -6.91
N GLY A 216 -13.23 14.09 -6.05
CA GLY A 216 -13.33 15.52 -6.33
C GLY A 216 -12.80 15.88 -7.72
N GLY A 217 -13.61 16.63 -8.45
CA GLY A 217 -13.19 17.49 -9.55
C GLY A 217 -13.21 16.90 -10.96
N ARG A 218 -13.26 15.58 -11.17
CA ARG A 218 -13.41 15.00 -12.53
C ARG A 218 -14.24 13.73 -12.46
N ASP A 219 -15.36 13.72 -13.19
CA ASP A 219 -16.39 12.67 -13.29
C ASP A 219 -15.85 11.32 -13.78
N VAL A 220 -15.04 10.65 -12.96
CA VAL A 220 -14.40 9.39 -13.30
C VAL A 220 -14.46 8.45 -12.11
N ASP A 221 -15.13 7.31 -12.27
CA ASP A 221 -15.15 6.23 -11.28
C ASP A 221 -13.74 5.62 -11.18
N ARG A 222 -12.96 6.09 -10.19
CA ARG A 222 -11.61 5.57 -9.91
C ARG A 222 -11.76 4.42 -8.92
N VAL A 223 -11.51 3.19 -9.37
CA VAL A 223 -11.65 1.98 -8.54
C VAL A 223 -10.27 1.45 -8.16
N VAL A 224 -9.92 1.55 -6.88
CA VAL A 224 -8.79 0.80 -6.32
C VAL A 224 -9.13 -0.69 -6.41
N THR A 225 -8.26 -1.49 -7.04
CA THR A 225 -8.43 -2.94 -7.17
C THR A 225 -7.36 -3.69 -6.37
N VAL A 226 -7.64 -4.94 -6.03
CA VAL A 226 -6.63 -5.83 -5.42
C VAL A 226 -5.51 -6.08 -6.45
N PRO A 227 -4.25 -5.70 -6.18
CA PRO A 227 -3.17 -5.88 -7.13
C PRO A 227 -2.86 -7.36 -7.32
N ALA A 228 -2.54 -7.75 -8.56
CA ALA A 228 -1.98 -9.07 -8.84
C ALA A 228 -0.68 -9.27 -8.06
N ARG A 229 -0.39 -10.50 -7.64
CA ARG A 229 0.80 -10.80 -6.84
C ARG A 229 2.09 -10.47 -7.58
N SER A 230 2.10 -10.68 -8.89
CA SER A 230 3.19 -10.32 -9.81
C SER A 230 3.30 -8.81 -10.09
N ALA A 231 2.30 -8.01 -9.73
CA ALA A 231 2.35 -6.56 -9.88
C ALA A 231 3.05 -5.85 -8.71
N LEU A 232 3.23 -6.55 -7.58
CA LEU A 232 3.99 -6.06 -6.45
C LEU A 232 5.48 -6.34 -6.66
N LYS A 233 6.28 -5.28 -6.78
CA LYS A 233 7.72 -5.32 -7.01
C LYS A 233 8.48 -5.13 -5.71
N ALA A 234 9.65 -5.76 -5.58
CA ALA A 234 10.51 -5.52 -4.42
C ALA A 234 11.15 -4.13 -4.50
N LEU A 235 11.29 -3.45 -3.36
CA LEU A 235 11.98 -2.15 -3.27
C LEU A 235 13.42 -2.22 -3.78
N SER A 236 14.08 -3.37 -3.61
CA SER A 236 15.44 -3.61 -4.11
C SER A 236 15.55 -3.59 -5.64
N ASP A 237 14.44 -3.77 -6.34
CA ASP A 237 14.38 -3.79 -7.80
C ASP A 237 14.03 -2.41 -8.38
N MET A 238 13.76 -1.43 -7.52
CA MET A 238 13.45 -0.07 -7.91
C MET A 238 14.74 0.74 -8.15
N PRO A 239 14.71 1.76 -9.02
CA PRO A 239 15.82 2.71 -9.17
C PRO A 239 16.14 3.43 -7.84
N ASP A 240 17.24 4.19 -7.78
CA ASP A 240 17.48 5.05 -6.61
C ASP A 240 16.37 6.10 -6.45
N GLY A 241 15.83 6.23 -5.23
CA GLY A 241 14.79 7.20 -4.88
C GLY A 241 14.02 6.85 -3.59
N ASP A 242 13.34 7.85 -3.00
CA ASP A 242 12.45 7.63 -1.85
C ASP A 242 11.07 7.14 -2.34
N TRP A 243 11.04 5.93 -2.92
CA TRP A 243 9.80 5.31 -3.42
C TRP A 243 8.75 5.14 -2.33
N VAL A 244 9.21 5.02 -1.09
CA VAL A 244 8.38 4.96 0.09
C VAL A 244 9.02 5.83 1.15
N ASP A 245 8.23 6.35 2.10
CA ASP A 245 8.82 7.11 3.21
C ASP A 245 9.58 6.15 4.12
N THR A 246 10.89 6.19 4.13
CA THR A 246 11.76 5.31 4.94
C THR A 246 12.21 5.96 6.27
N GLY A 247 11.50 6.99 6.76
CA GLY A 247 11.86 7.69 8.01
C GLY A 247 11.80 6.79 9.27
N THR A 248 11.94 7.39 10.46
CA THR A 248 12.03 6.66 11.75
C THR A 248 10.87 5.69 12.02
N ASN A 249 9.69 5.94 11.42
CA ASN A 249 8.53 5.04 11.42
C ASN A 249 8.11 4.67 9.98
N GLY A 250 9.09 4.51 9.09
CA GLY A 250 8.90 4.41 7.65
C GLY A 250 8.16 3.17 7.18
N TYR A 251 7.98 3.06 5.89
CA TYR A 251 7.34 1.97 5.19
C TYR A 251 8.01 0.63 5.53
N GLN A 252 7.22 -0.27 6.13
CA GLN A 252 7.72 -1.50 6.76
C GLN A 252 7.72 -2.73 5.83
N TYR A 253 7.23 -2.57 4.60
CA TYR A 253 7.16 -3.62 3.61
C TYR A 253 8.30 -3.53 2.61
N SER A 254 8.75 -4.67 2.13
CA SER A 254 9.82 -4.76 1.12
C SER A 254 9.29 -4.67 -0.31
N TYR A 255 7.99 -4.45 -0.49
CA TYR A 255 7.30 -4.50 -1.79
C TYR A 255 6.39 -3.30 -2.00
N LEU A 256 6.21 -2.86 -3.25
CA LEU A 256 5.29 -1.80 -3.63
C LEU A 256 4.54 -2.12 -4.92
N LEU A 257 3.44 -1.41 -5.17
CA LEU A 257 2.76 -1.43 -6.47
C LEU A 257 3.35 -0.32 -7.34
N SER A 258 3.83 -0.66 -8.53
CA SER A 258 4.42 0.28 -9.49
C SER A 258 3.69 0.21 -10.83
N ASP A 259 2.41 0.60 -10.85
CA ASP A 259 1.62 0.69 -12.08
C ASP A 259 1.88 2.03 -12.79
N GLY A 260 3.10 2.22 -13.29
CA GLY A 260 3.47 3.37 -14.11
C GLY A 260 4.40 4.38 -13.46
N MET A 261 4.55 4.40 -12.13
CA MET A 261 5.47 5.33 -11.45
C MET A 261 6.92 5.19 -11.92
N GLU A 262 7.41 3.99 -12.22
CA GLU A 262 8.75 3.79 -12.80
C GLU A 262 8.92 4.47 -14.16
N GLN A 263 7.90 4.36 -15.02
CA GLN A 263 7.93 4.98 -16.33
C GLN A 263 7.82 6.51 -16.21
N MET A 264 6.93 7.01 -15.36
CA MET A 264 6.85 8.45 -15.03
C MET A 264 8.20 8.99 -14.56
N TRP A 265 8.87 8.26 -13.67
CA TRP A 265 10.20 8.65 -13.18
C TRP A 265 11.26 8.61 -14.29
N THR A 266 11.22 7.61 -15.17
CA THR A 266 12.16 7.46 -16.28
C THR A 266 11.99 8.58 -17.32
N ASP A 267 10.74 8.88 -17.67
CA ASP A 267 10.40 9.96 -18.61
C ASP A 267 10.76 11.32 -18.04
N PHE A 268 10.45 11.54 -16.77
CA PHE A 268 10.83 12.77 -16.08
C PHE A 268 12.34 12.94 -16.04
N GLN A 269 13.12 11.91 -15.67
CA GLN A 269 14.58 11.99 -15.69
C GLN A 269 15.12 12.26 -17.09
N THR A 270 14.52 11.66 -18.13
CA THR A 270 14.91 11.91 -19.52
C THR A 270 14.69 13.37 -19.91
N ALA A 271 13.50 13.91 -19.62
CA ALA A 271 13.17 15.32 -19.82
C ALA A 271 14.06 16.27 -19.01
N TRP A 272 14.28 15.93 -17.73
CA TRP A 272 15.15 16.67 -16.83
C TRP A 272 16.56 16.76 -17.37
N ASN A 273 17.14 15.65 -17.81
CA ASN A 273 18.51 15.59 -18.34
C ASN A 273 18.66 16.33 -19.67
N ALA A 274 17.61 16.40 -20.49
CA ALA A 274 17.60 17.17 -21.73
C ALA A 274 17.43 18.68 -21.52
N THR A 275 16.91 19.10 -20.35
CA THR A 275 16.55 20.50 -20.08
C THR A 275 17.76 21.32 -19.62
N SER A 276 17.90 22.51 -20.20
CA SER A 276 18.90 23.50 -19.78
C SER A 276 18.77 23.82 -18.29
N LYS A 277 19.88 23.74 -17.55
CA LYS A 277 19.94 24.14 -16.13
C LYS A 277 20.11 25.65 -15.93
N THR A 278 19.68 26.43 -16.92
CA THR A 278 19.77 27.89 -16.97
C THR A 278 18.40 28.45 -17.36
N ILE A 279 17.93 29.45 -16.61
CA ILE A 279 16.68 30.17 -16.88
C ILE A 279 16.97 31.66 -17.11
N THR A 280 16.08 32.33 -17.82
CA THR A 280 16.09 33.80 -17.93
C THR A 280 15.19 34.38 -16.84
N LEU A 281 15.67 35.39 -16.14
CA LEU A 281 14.91 36.06 -15.09
C LEU A 281 13.79 36.91 -15.69
N LEU A 282 12.64 36.98 -15.02
CA LEU A 282 11.52 37.82 -15.41
C LEU A 282 11.96 39.28 -15.51
N ASN A 283 11.43 39.97 -16.53
CA ASN A 283 11.69 41.40 -16.77
C ASN A 283 13.18 41.78 -16.91
N SER A 284 14.03 40.81 -17.26
CA SER A 284 15.47 40.98 -17.43
C SER A 284 16.00 40.12 -18.57
N SER A 285 17.15 40.49 -19.15
CA SER A 285 17.93 39.62 -20.04
C SER A 285 18.98 38.79 -19.30
N SER A 286 19.10 38.97 -17.98
CA SER A 286 19.98 38.19 -17.14
C SER A 286 19.50 36.76 -17.01
N THR A 287 20.45 35.83 -16.99
CA THR A 287 20.20 34.41 -16.74
C THR A 287 20.73 33.99 -15.38
N THR A 288 20.10 33.01 -14.77
CA THR A 288 20.63 32.31 -13.60
C THR A 288 20.65 30.81 -13.86
N THR A 289 21.50 30.10 -13.12
CA THR A 289 21.71 28.66 -13.25
C THR A 289 21.27 27.93 -12.00
N MET A 290 20.99 26.63 -12.14
CA MET A 290 20.69 25.75 -11.02
C MET A 290 21.75 25.86 -9.91
N PRO A 291 21.36 25.99 -8.64
CA PRO A 291 22.29 26.04 -7.52
C PRO A 291 23.18 24.79 -7.45
N THR A 292 24.43 24.95 -7.02
CA THR A 292 25.37 23.84 -6.93
C THR A 292 24.99 22.88 -5.80
N GLY A 293 24.82 21.60 -6.12
CA GLY A 293 24.44 20.56 -5.16
C GLY A 293 22.94 20.31 -5.07
N ASP A 294 22.11 21.09 -5.78
CA ASP A 294 20.70 20.80 -5.95
C ASP A 294 20.51 19.74 -7.04
N ASP A 295 19.58 18.81 -6.79
CA ASP A 295 19.07 17.85 -7.77
C ASP A 295 17.62 17.47 -7.43
N ILE A 296 16.95 16.79 -8.34
CA ILE A 296 15.61 16.22 -8.16
C ILE A 296 15.71 14.83 -7.51
N ARG A 297 14.68 14.47 -6.75
CA ARG A 297 14.49 13.11 -6.25
C ARG A 297 13.01 12.82 -6.10
N VAL A 298 12.67 11.54 -6.15
CA VAL A 298 11.38 11.09 -5.63
C VAL A 298 11.32 11.45 -4.15
N SER A 299 10.22 12.10 -3.73
CA SER A 299 9.92 12.44 -2.34
C SER A 299 8.75 11.66 -1.77
N SER A 300 7.85 11.18 -2.61
CA SER A 300 6.77 10.26 -2.23
C SER A 300 6.29 9.51 -3.48
N SER A 301 5.92 8.24 -3.32
CA SER A 301 5.33 7.44 -4.40
C SER A 301 4.25 6.51 -3.84
N TYR A 302 4.44 5.20 -3.81
CA TYR A 302 3.48 4.22 -3.34
C TYR A 302 3.06 4.41 -1.87
N ARG A 303 1.74 4.31 -1.63
CA ARG A 303 1.14 4.23 -0.30
C ARG A 303 0.20 3.03 -0.28
N ASN A 304 0.49 2.01 0.53
CA ASN A 304 -0.47 0.92 0.76
C ASN A 304 -1.74 1.45 1.46
N PRO A 305 -2.89 0.75 1.41
CA PRO A 305 -4.15 1.24 1.96
C PRO A 305 -4.06 1.72 3.41
N GLU A 306 -3.43 0.92 4.28
CA GLU A 306 -3.23 1.25 5.69
C GLU A 306 -2.44 2.56 5.89
N ARG A 307 -1.41 2.78 5.07
CA ARG A 307 -0.62 4.01 5.11
C ARG A 307 -1.40 5.19 4.52
N GLN A 308 -2.20 4.99 3.47
CA GLN A 308 -3.04 6.05 2.94
C GLN A 308 -4.03 6.57 4.00
N GLU A 309 -4.57 5.66 4.80
CA GLU A 309 -5.47 5.97 5.93
C GLU A 309 -4.79 6.72 7.07
N TYR A 310 -3.47 6.56 7.21
CA TYR A 310 -2.67 7.36 8.12
C TYR A 310 -2.58 8.83 7.67
N TYR A 311 -2.33 9.08 6.37
CA TYR A 311 -2.13 10.44 5.85
C TYR A 311 -3.42 11.17 5.46
N GLY A 312 -4.56 10.48 5.27
CA GLY A 312 -5.79 11.18 4.92
C GLY A 312 -6.96 10.28 4.53
N ASN A 313 -7.73 10.70 3.52
CA ASN A 313 -8.91 9.97 3.08
C ASN A 313 -8.49 8.66 2.38
N ALA A 314 -8.87 7.55 3.02
CA ALA A 314 -8.61 6.18 2.61
C ALA A 314 -8.94 5.89 1.15
N THR A 315 -9.98 6.52 0.59
CA THR A 315 -10.72 5.92 -0.54
C THR A 315 -10.28 6.35 -1.94
N LYS A 316 -9.34 7.29 -2.11
CA LYS A 316 -9.23 8.06 -3.38
C LYS A 316 -7.81 8.34 -3.91
N SER A 317 -6.78 7.69 -3.39
CA SER A 317 -5.39 8.08 -3.70
C SER A 317 -4.78 7.31 -4.87
N LEU A 318 -4.24 8.03 -5.87
CA LEU A 318 -3.48 7.41 -6.96
C LEU A 318 -2.13 6.85 -6.48
N HIS A 319 -1.62 7.29 -5.33
CA HIS A 319 -0.47 6.67 -4.69
C HIS A 319 -0.75 5.22 -4.26
N MET A 320 -2.02 4.88 -3.94
CA MET A 320 -2.41 3.48 -3.68
C MET A 320 -2.47 2.65 -4.94
N MET A 321 -2.60 3.27 -6.11
CA MET A 321 -2.60 2.55 -7.37
C MET A 321 -1.19 2.41 -7.95
N GLY A 322 -0.18 3.03 -7.31
CA GLY A 322 1.15 3.11 -7.89
C GLY A 322 1.20 3.96 -9.15
N ARG A 323 0.36 5.01 -9.19
CA ARG A 323 0.07 5.89 -10.34
C ARG A 323 0.30 7.37 -10.07
N ALA A 324 0.99 7.69 -8.98
CA ALA A 324 1.33 9.06 -8.63
C ALA A 324 2.73 9.14 -8.02
N LEU A 325 3.48 10.16 -8.40
CA LEU A 325 4.86 10.38 -8.00
C LEU A 325 5.05 11.83 -7.58
N ASP A 326 5.59 12.04 -6.39
CA ASP A 326 5.99 13.36 -5.92
C ASP A 326 7.50 13.50 -6.07
N ILE A 327 7.93 14.61 -6.64
CA ILE A 327 9.32 14.93 -6.90
C ILE A 327 9.68 16.22 -6.16
N ALA A 328 10.72 16.15 -5.32
CA ALA A 328 11.24 17.30 -4.59
C ALA A 328 12.68 17.61 -5.00
N ALA A 329 13.16 18.78 -4.58
CA ALA A 329 14.56 19.18 -4.69
C ALA A 329 15.37 18.70 -3.48
N THR A 330 16.65 18.36 -3.69
CA THR A 330 17.51 17.70 -2.70
C THR A 330 18.31 18.67 -1.82
N GLY A 331 18.63 19.87 -2.31
CA GLY A 331 19.38 20.89 -1.56
C GLY A 331 18.59 22.16 -1.22
N VAL A 332 17.31 22.22 -1.62
CA VAL A 332 16.40 23.28 -1.21
C VAL A 332 15.77 22.91 0.14
N PRO A 333 15.81 23.79 1.17
CA PRO A 333 15.15 23.53 2.44
C PRO A 333 13.68 23.18 2.24
N SER A 334 13.20 22.17 2.98
CA SER A 334 11.77 21.86 3.10
C SER A 334 10.99 23.14 3.34
N LEU A 335 9.85 23.28 2.68
CA LEU A 335 8.87 24.27 3.11
C LEU A 335 8.53 23.97 4.57
N GLY A 336 8.65 24.97 5.43
CA GLY A 336 8.01 24.91 6.74
C GLY A 336 6.50 24.76 6.55
N THR A 337 5.80 24.25 7.55
CA THR A 337 4.35 24.01 7.52
C THR A 337 3.50 25.29 7.53
N SER A 338 4.09 26.45 7.25
CA SER A 338 3.38 27.72 7.13
C SER A 338 2.55 27.72 5.84
N ALA A 339 1.30 28.20 5.91
CA ALA A 339 0.49 28.49 4.74
C ALA A 339 1.14 29.55 3.82
N ASN A 340 2.06 30.35 4.36
CA ASN A 340 2.88 31.33 3.63
C ASN A 340 4.35 31.03 3.92
N PRO A 341 4.96 30.04 3.23
CA PRO A 341 6.36 29.76 3.37
C PRO A 341 7.18 30.94 2.84
N THR A 342 8.30 31.23 3.48
CA THR A 342 9.22 32.25 2.97
C THR A 342 9.67 31.85 1.55
N PRO A 343 9.44 32.71 0.54
CA PRO A 343 9.95 32.49 -0.80
C PRO A 343 11.46 32.27 -0.78
N SER A 344 11.94 31.33 -1.60
CA SER A 344 13.36 31.07 -1.77
C SER A 344 13.70 31.20 -3.26
N PHE A 345 14.65 32.09 -3.56
CA PHE A 345 15.15 32.27 -4.93
C PHE A 345 15.67 30.96 -5.52
N ASP A 346 16.53 30.24 -4.79
CA ASP A 346 17.09 28.95 -5.22
C ASP A 346 15.98 27.93 -5.51
N ARG A 347 14.94 27.90 -4.67
CA ARG A 347 13.74 27.09 -4.92
C ARG A 347 13.04 27.49 -6.22
N GLY A 348 12.85 28.79 -6.40
CA GLY A 348 12.27 29.37 -7.60
C GLY A 348 13.02 28.98 -8.86
N VAL A 349 14.36 28.99 -8.82
CA VAL A 349 15.21 28.55 -9.93
C VAL A 349 14.96 27.08 -10.25
N VAL A 350 15.01 26.21 -9.23
CA VAL A 350 14.84 24.75 -9.42
C VAL A 350 13.46 24.45 -10.00
N PHE A 351 12.38 24.95 -9.41
CA PHE A 351 11.03 24.62 -9.88
C PHE A 351 10.69 25.28 -11.22
N HIS A 352 11.26 26.44 -11.55
CA HIS A 352 11.15 26.97 -12.91
C HIS A 352 11.84 26.05 -13.94
N ILE A 353 13.03 25.51 -13.64
CA ILE A 353 13.67 24.52 -14.51
C ILE A 353 12.83 23.25 -14.62
N VAL A 354 12.21 22.81 -13.52
CA VAL A 354 11.28 21.66 -13.52
C VAL A 354 10.10 21.93 -14.45
N THR A 355 9.46 23.11 -14.39
CA THR A 355 8.39 23.48 -15.33
C THR A 355 8.87 23.41 -16.77
N ASN A 356 10.06 23.97 -17.06
CA ASN A 356 10.62 23.90 -18.41
C ASN A 356 10.86 22.46 -18.86
N ALA A 357 11.24 21.55 -17.96
CA ALA A 357 11.36 20.14 -18.28
C ALA A 357 10.00 19.52 -18.62
N MET A 358 8.96 19.87 -17.86
CA MET A 358 7.59 19.37 -18.07
C MET A 358 6.94 19.91 -19.36
N GLU A 359 7.12 21.19 -19.67
CA GLU A 359 6.44 21.84 -20.80
C GLU A 359 7.14 21.58 -22.14
N ASN A 360 8.47 21.47 -22.16
CA ASN A 360 9.24 21.33 -23.39
C ASN A 360 9.50 19.88 -23.81
N ASN A 361 9.20 18.91 -22.95
CA ASN A 361 9.40 17.49 -23.23
C ASN A 361 8.08 16.74 -23.06
N SER A 362 7.78 15.83 -23.98
CA SER A 362 6.62 14.95 -23.85
C SER A 362 6.89 13.90 -22.78
N ILE A 363 6.37 14.11 -21.57
CA ILE A 363 6.42 13.15 -20.46
C ILE A 363 5.10 12.39 -20.42
N ALA A 364 5.12 11.07 -20.21
CA ALA A 364 3.92 10.24 -20.17
C ALA A 364 3.02 10.45 -18.93
N ALA A 365 3.14 11.57 -18.22
CA ALA A 365 2.23 11.98 -17.15
C ALA A 365 1.22 12.99 -17.72
N PRO A 366 -0.02 12.60 -18.09
CA PRO A 366 -1.00 13.52 -18.65
C PRO A 366 -1.37 14.65 -17.67
N TYR A 367 -1.12 14.45 -16.38
CA TYR A 367 -1.37 15.45 -15.35
C TYR A 367 -0.12 15.67 -14.51
N TRP A 368 0.24 16.92 -14.37
CA TRP A 368 1.27 17.34 -13.44
C TRP A 368 0.89 18.70 -12.85
N ASP A 369 1.13 18.86 -11.57
CA ASP A 369 0.82 20.08 -10.84
C ASP A 369 1.98 20.37 -9.86
N MET A 370 2.28 21.64 -9.61
CA MET A 370 3.23 22.06 -8.58
C MET A 370 2.49 22.37 -7.30
N TRP A 371 2.94 21.79 -6.19
CA TRP A 371 2.26 21.86 -4.91
C TRP A 371 3.15 22.46 -3.85
N GLN A 372 2.61 23.43 -3.12
CA GLN A 372 3.27 23.98 -1.93
C GLN A 372 3.23 22.95 -0.78
N LEU A 373 2.05 22.45 -0.40
CA LEU A 373 1.86 21.41 0.63
C LEU A 373 0.62 20.57 0.28
N GLU A 374 0.70 19.23 0.40
CA GLU A 374 -0.44 18.32 0.14
C GLU A 374 -1.62 18.58 1.10
N ASP A 375 -1.35 18.94 2.36
CA ASP A 375 -2.38 19.03 3.40
C ASP A 375 -3.23 20.32 3.37
N ILE A 376 -2.78 21.35 2.64
CA ILE A 376 -3.45 22.67 2.58
C ILE A 376 -4.13 22.88 1.22
N ASP A 377 -4.03 21.91 0.32
CA ASP A 377 -4.63 21.90 -1.02
C ASP A 377 -4.23 23.12 -1.91
N ILE A 378 -2.97 23.57 -1.81
CA ILE A 378 -2.46 24.75 -2.55
C ILE A 378 -1.52 24.31 -3.68
N ALA A 379 -2.09 24.15 -4.87
CA ALA A 379 -1.32 24.05 -6.11
C ALA A 379 -0.93 25.45 -6.61
N THR A 380 0.34 25.64 -6.94
CA THR A 380 0.90 26.91 -7.46
C THR A 380 0.85 26.96 -8.99
N VAL A 381 1.05 25.83 -9.66
CA VAL A 381 1.01 25.68 -11.12
C VAL A 381 0.22 24.43 -11.49
N LYS A 382 -0.66 24.51 -12.49
CA LYS A 382 -1.35 23.34 -13.05
C LYS A 382 -1.11 23.19 -14.55
N ASN A 383 -0.89 21.95 -15.00
CA ASN A 383 -0.73 21.65 -16.41
C ASN A 383 -1.91 22.18 -17.25
N GLY A 384 -1.61 22.91 -18.33
CA GLY A 384 -2.60 23.47 -19.26
C GLY A 384 -3.35 24.70 -18.76
N SER A 385 -3.23 25.06 -17.48
CA SER A 385 -3.87 26.24 -16.88
C SER A 385 -2.86 27.29 -16.41
N GLY A 386 -1.58 26.94 -16.26
CA GLY A 386 -0.54 27.85 -15.76
C GLY A 386 -0.63 28.07 -14.25
N PHE A 387 -0.25 29.26 -13.79
CA PHE A 387 -0.35 29.64 -12.38
C PHE A 387 -1.81 29.69 -11.92
N ILE A 388 -2.07 29.23 -10.70
CA ILE A 388 -3.44 29.12 -10.17
C ILE A 388 -4.00 30.45 -9.67
N ASP A 389 -3.14 31.29 -9.10
CA ASP A 389 -3.44 32.68 -8.77
C ASP A 389 -2.55 33.60 -9.64
N ASP A 390 -3.10 34.75 -10.03
CA ASP A 390 -2.33 35.82 -10.67
C ASP A 390 -1.13 36.20 -9.81
N ALA A 391 -1.29 36.19 -8.48
CA ALA A 391 -0.21 36.49 -7.54
C ALA A 391 0.94 35.46 -7.58
N ASP A 392 0.69 34.19 -7.94
CA ASP A 392 1.73 33.17 -8.11
C ASP A 392 2.55 33.41 -9.39
N GLY A 393 1.95 34.02 -10.42
CA GLY A 393 2.61 34.36 -11.68
C GLY A 393 3.38 35.68 -11.66
N LEU A 394 3.25 36.46 -10.59
CA LEU A 394 3.99 37.71 -10.38
C LEU A 394 5.31 37.48 -9.63
N ASP A 395 6.23 38.43 -9.78
CA ASP A 395 7.48 38.54 -9.00
C ASP A 395 7.31 39.68 -7.98
N ASN A 396 6.54 39.42 -6.91
CA ASN A 396 6.33 40.45 -5.88
C ASN A 396 7.53 40.54 -4.94
N SER A 397 8.36 39.49 -4.89
CA SER A 397 9.61 39.48 -4.13
C SER A 397 10.72 40.32 -4.77
N GLY A 398 10.61 40.61 -6.08
CA GLY A 398 11.60 41.37 -6.85
C GLY A 398 12.87 40.55 -7.14
N SER A 399 12.77 39.23 -7.08
CA SER A 399 13.88 38.30 -7.27
C SER A 399 14.15 37.98 -8.74
N GLY A 400 13.24 38.37 -9.64
CA GLY A 400 13.25 38.00 -11.04
C GLY A 400 12.64 36.63 -11.31
N ILE A 401 11.93 36.04 -10.35
CA ILE A 401 11.27 34.73 -10.47
C ILE A 401 9.82 34.86 -9.99
N ALA A 402 8.91 34.15 -10.66
CA ALA A 402 7.52 34.11 -10.23
C ALA A 402 7.40 33.49 -8.84
N ASP A 403 6.67 34.14 -7.93
CA ASP A 403 6.60 33.76 -6.52
C ASP A 403 6.06 32.33 -6.33
N GLY A 404 5.21 31.85 -7.24
CA GLY A 404 4.67 30.48 -7.21
C GLY A 404 5.76 29.42 -7.25
N TYR A 405 6.84 29.64 -8.00
CA TYR A 405 7.99 28.73 -8.01
C TYR A 405 8.76 28.78 -6.69
N GLU A 406 8.93 29.97 -6.12
CA GLU A 406 9.64 30.16 -4.85
C GLU A 406 8.91 29.51 -3.66
N ARG A 407 7.60 29.33 -3.78
CA ARG A 407 6.71 28.67 -2.80
C ARG A 407 6.43 27.19 -3.08
N THR A 408 6.83 26.64 -4.22
CA THR A 408 6.51 25.24 -4.58
C THR A 408 7.31 24.26 -3.72
N GLY A 409 6.71 23.21 -3.17
CA GLY A 409 7.37 22.20 -2.34
C GLY A 409 7.79 20.96 -3.11
N HIS A 410 6.93 20.52 -4.01
CA HIS A 410 7.15 19.36 -4.87
C HIS A 410 6.35 19.49 -6.17
N LEU A 411 6.77 18.73 -7.16
CA LEU A 411 6.01 18.43 -8.37
C LEU A 411 5.24 17.14 -8.12
N HIS A 412 3.93 17.16 -8.35
CA HIS A 412 3.08 15.98 -8.32
C HIS A 412 2.81 15.53 -9.76
N LEU A 413 3.22 14.30 -10.09
CA LEU A 413 2.95 13.63 -11.36
C LEU A 413 1.89 12.57 -11.15
N GLN A 414 0.90 12.51 -12.04
CA GLN A 414 -0.10 11.45 -12.02
C GLN A 414 -0.64 11.17 -13.42
N ASP A 415 -1.19 9.98 -13.59
CA ASP A 415 -1.82 9.58 -14.85
C ASP A 415 -3.33 9.36 -14.73
N ASP A 416 -3.93 8.89 -15.83
CA ASP A 416 -5.36 8.60 -15.91
C ASP A 416 -5.59 7.07 -15.87
N PRO A 417 -6.00 6.48 -14.73
CA PRO A 417 -6.28 5.05 -14.62
C PRO A 417 -7.34 4.53 -15.58
N THR A 418 -8.20 5.39 -16.12
CA THR A 418 -9.20 4.95 -17.10
C THR A 418 -8.65 4.72 -18.50
N LYS A 419 -7.42 5.17 -18.78
CA LYS A 419 -6.76 4.96 -20.06
C LYS A 419 -6.03 3.61 -20.13
N GLY A 420 -6.21 2.76 -19.10
CA GLY A 420 -5.52 1.47 -18.95
C GLY A 420 -4.15 1.65 -18.31
N ASN A 421 -3.28 0.63 -18.42
CA ASN A 421 -1.89 0.69 -17.92
C ASN A 421 -1.19 1.96 -18.39
N HIS A 422 -0.33 2.52 -17.53
CA HIS A 422 0.52 3.65 -17.89
C HIS A 422 1.31 3.28 -19.15
N ARG A 423 1.34 4.19 -20.13
CA ARG A 423 1.91 3.95 -21.46
C ARG A 423 3.14 4.78 -21.70
#